data_AF-A0A948G288-F1
#
_entry.id   AF-A0A948G288-F1
#
_cell.length_a   1.000
_cell.length_b   1.000
_cell.length_c   1.000
_cell.angle_alpha   90.00
_cell.angle_beta   90.00
_cell.angle_gamma   90.00
#
_symmetry.space_group_name_H-M   'P 1'
#
loop_
_entity.id
_entity.type
_entity.pdbx_description
1 polymer ?
#
loop_
_entity_poly.entity_id
_entity_poly.type
_entity_poly.pdbx_seq_one_letter_code
_entity_poly.pdbx_strand_id
1 'polypeptide(L)'
;MNLSELQKKVMELANEKNWGTKPDDVIFAEKLALLHQEVSEALEAYRAGRLTGKDGVQEELADIILRTLHLAGVYNIDLEKEILKKIKLNYDRDWSNDQLYKDRDLRNKNKPR
;
A
#
# COMPACT_ATOMS: atom_id res chain seq x y z
N MET A 1 -3.83 -16.78 -7.92
CA MET A 1 -4.60 -15.98 -6.96
C MET A 1 -4.64 -14.55 -7.48
N ASN A 2 -5.82 -13.94 -7.59
CA ASN A 2 -5.97 -12.51 -7.92
C ASN A 2 -6.09 -11.66 -6.64
N LEU A 3 -6.18 -10.34 -6.78
CA LEU A 3 -6.20 -9.43 -5.64
C LEU A 3 -7.53 -9.54 -4.87
N SER A 4 -8.64 -9.78 -5.57
CA SER A 4 -9.92 -10.06 -4.92
C SER A 4 -9.88 -11.33 -4.06
N GLU A 5 -9.22 -12.39 -4.50
CA GLU A 5 -9.01 -13.62 -3.73
C GLU A 5 -8.09 -13.40 -2.53
N LEU A 6 -7.05 -12.56 -2.68
CA LEU A 6 -6.19 -12.17 -1.58
C LEU A 6 -6.95 -11.35 -0.54
N GLN A 7 -7.79 -10.39 -0.96
CA GLN A 7 -8.66 -9.62 -0.06
C GLN A 7 -9.58 -10.53 0.76
N LYS A 8 -10.17 -11.56 0.12
CA LYS A 8 -10.99 -12.55 0.84
C LYS A 8 -10.19 -13.28 1.92
N LYS A 9 -8.97 -13.74 1.61
CA LYS A 9 -8.09 -14.37 2.61
C LYS A 9 -7.74 -13.45 3.76
N VAL A 10 -7.50 -12.17 3.50
CA VAL A 10 -7.24 -11.17 4.55
C VAL A 10 -8.48 -10.99 5.45
N MET A 11 -9.68 -10.96 4.87
CA MET A 11 -10.91 -10.83 5.64
C MET A 11 -11.25 -12.09 6.44
N GLU A 12 -10.96 -13.28 5.91
CA GLU A 12 -11.05 -14.55 6.64
C GLU A 12 -10.13 -14.53 7.87
N LEU A 13 -8.86 -14.15 7.69
CA LEU A 13 -7.91 -14.01 8.78
C LEU A 13 -8.36 -12.97 9.81
N ALA A 14 -8.85 -11.81 9.35
CA ALA A 14 -9.35 -10.75 10.24
C ALA A 14 -10.55 -11.22 11.07
N ASN A 15 -11.43 -12.03 10.49
CA ASN A 15 -12.55 -12.65 11.20
C ASN A 15 -12.05 -13.64 12.26
N GLU A 16 -11.11 -14.53 11.90
CA GLU A 16 -10.52 -15.50 12.83
C GLU A 16 -9.77 -14.84 14.00
N LYS A 17 -9.11 -13.71 13.75
CA LYS A 17 -8.33 -12.97 14.75
C LYS A 17 -9.10 -11.86 15.46
N ASN A 18 -10.37 -11.67 15.13
CA ASN A 18 -11.24 -10.63 15.69
C ASN A 18 -10.68 -9.20 15.50
N TRP A 19 -10.17 -8.89 14.30
CA TRP A 19 -9.58 -7.59 13.95
C TRP A 19 -10.58 -6.54 13.40
N GLY A 20 -11.86 -6.90 13.42
CA GLY A 20 -12.98 -6.15 12.83
C GLY A 20 -13.16 -6.46 11.34
N THR A 21 -14.41 -6.64 10.92
CA THR A 21 -14.77 -7.01 9.54
C THR A 21 -15.83 -6.11 8.93
N LYS A 22 -16.43 -5.23 9.72
CA LYS A 22 -17.43 -4.25 9.31
C LYS A 22 -16.98 -2.84 9.70
N PRO A 23 -17.52 -1.79 9.06
CA PRO A 23 -17.12 -0.41 9.36
C PRO A 23 -17.26 -0.06 10.84
N ASP A 24 -18.32 -0.53 11.51
CA ASP A 24 -18.57 -0.26 12.93
C ASP A 24 -17.60 -0.99 13.88
N ASP A 25 -16.87 -2.00 13.39
CA ASP A 25 -15.89 -2.74 14.19
C ASP A 25 -14.53 -2.04 14.25
N VAL A 26 -14.30 -1.00 13.43
CA VAL A 26 -12.98 -0.38 13.26
C VAL A 26 -13.05 1.14 13.26
N ILE A 27 -12.02 1.78 13.77
CA ILE A 27 -11.85 3.23 13.62
C ILE A 27 -11.00 3.47 12.38
N PHE A 28 -11.57 4.13 11.37
CA PHE A 28 -10.89 4.36 10.08
C PHE A 28 -9.52 5.03 10.24
N ALA A 29 -9.43 6.05 11.11
CA ALA A 29 -8.19 6.76 11.40
C ALA A 29 -7.11 5.86 12.03
N GLU A 30 -7.50 4.92 12.89
CA GLU A 30 -6.57 3.95 13.49
C GLU A 30 -6.03 2.99 12.43
N LYS A 31 -6.89 2.50 11.53
CA LYS A 31 -6.44 1.63 10.43
C LYS A 31 -5.48 2.36 9.49
N LEU A 32 -5.68 3.65 9.24
CA LEU A 32 -4.70 4.46 8.50
C LEU A 32 -3.39 4.63 9.27
N ALA A 33 -3.44 4.89 10.58
CA ALA A 33 -2.24 5.01 11.41
C ALA A 33 -1.40 3.73 11.40
N LEU A 34 -2.05 2.57 11.46
CA LEU A 34 -1.41 1.26 11.32
C LEU A 34 -0.76 1.07 9.94
N LEU A 35 -1.38 1.56 8.86
CA LEU A 35 -0.75 1.52 7.53
C LEU A 35 0.47 2.43 7.46
N HIS A 36 0.41 3.61 8.09
CA HIS A 36 1.56 4.52 8.21
C HIS A 36 2.72 3.90 9.01
N GLN A 37 2.42 3.05 9.99
CA GLN A 37 3.43 2.34 10.76
C GLN A 37 4.28 1.43 9.85
N GLU A 38 3.68 0.56 9.04
CA GLU A 38 4.44 -0.33 8.14
C GLU A 38 5.24 0.44 7.08
N VAL A 39 4.72 1.58 6.61
CA VAL A 39 5.49 2.46 5.71
C VAL A 39 6.75 2.98 6.40
N SER A 40 6.66 3.28 7.71
CA SER A 40 7.80 3.72 8.50
C SER A 40 8.77 2.56 8.77
N GLU A 41 8.26 1.37 9.09
CA GLU A 41 9.06 0.15 9.28
C GLU A 41 9.80 -0.24 7.99
N ALA A 42 9.16 -0.15 6.82
CA ALA A 42 9.81 -0.35 5.53
C ALA A 42 10.98 0.63 5.31
N LEU A 43 10.80 1.90 5.66
CA LEU A 43 11.85 2.91 5.57
C LEU A 43 13.00 2.63 6.54
N GLU A 44 12.70 2.19 7.76
CA GLU A 44 13.69 1.81 8.76
C GLU A 44 14.49 0.58 8.33
N ALA A 45 13.81 -0.46 7.83
CA ALA A 45 14.44 -1.66 7.28
C ALA A 45 15.39 -1.30 6.13
N TYR A 46 14.95 -0.43 5.21
CA TYR A 46 15.79 0.06 4.12
C TYR A 46 17.04 0.81 4.63
N ARG A 47 16.86 1.73 5.60
CA ARG A 47 17.99 2.47 6.21
C ARG A 47 18.97 1.55 6.93
N ALA A 48 18.50 0.45 7.49
CA ALA A 48 19.31 -0.57 8.13
C ALA A 48 19.93 -1.58 7.13
N GLY A 49 19.69 -1.44 5.82
CA GLY A 49 20.19 -2.37 4.80
C GLY A 49 19.51 -3.75 4.81
N ARG A 50 18.35 -3.89 5.49
CA ARG A 50 17.58 -5.13 5.58
C ARG A 50 16.54 -5.21 4.47
N LEU A 51 16.95 -5.67 3.30
CA LEU A 51 16.00 -5.86 2.18
C LEU A 51 15.17 -7.14 2.33
N THR A 52 15.75 -8.18 2.94
CA THR A 52 15.16 -9.51 3.08
C THR A 52 15.25 -10.03 4.51
N GLY A 53 14.49 -11.08 4.81
CA GLY A 53 14.42 -11.67 6.14
C GLY A 53 13.35 -11.00 6.99
N LYS A 54 13.32 -11.40 8.26
CA LYS A 54 12.38 -10.88 9.24
C LYS A 54 12.57 -9.37 9.45
N ASP A 55 11.47 -8.61 9.49
CA ASP A 55 11.46 -7.15 9.68
C ASP A 55 12.30 -6.43 8.57
N GLY A 56 12.28 -7.04 7.38
CA GLY A 56 12.96 -6.57 6.18
C GLY A 56 11.99 -5.92 5.20
N VAL A 57 12.49 -5.07 4.30
CA VAL A 57 11.65 -4.30 3.34
C VAL A 57 10.60 -5.16 2.62
N GLN A 58 10.94 -6.38 2.22
CA GLN A 58 10.00 -7.27 1.54
C GLN A 58 8.76 -7.63 2.39
N GLU A 59 8.92 -7.78 3.71
CA GLU A 59 7.86 -8.17 4.64
C GLU A 59 6.98 -6.95 4.93
N GLU A 60 7.60 -5.80 5.21
CA GLU A 60 6.88 -4.54 5.45
C GLU A 60 6.06 -4.10 4.24
N LEU A 61 6.57 -4.30 3.02
CA LEU A 61 5.80 -4.06 1.80
C LEU A 61 4.59 -5.00 1.68
N ALA A 62 4.73 -6.25 2.13
CA ALA A 62 3.59 -7.17 2.18
C ALA A 62 2.57 -6.69 3.22
N ASP A 63 3.00 -6.26 4.40
CA ASP A 63 2.12 -5.78 5.45
C ASP A 63 1.34 -4.52 5.06
N ILE A 64 1.96 -3.58 4.33
CA ILE A 64 1.25 -2.44 3.72
C ILE A 64 0.09 -2.93 2.84
N ILE A 65 0.33 -3.93 1.99
CA ILE A 65 -0.70 -4.49 1.11
C ILE A 65 -1.78 -5.18 1.93
N LEU A 66 -1.42 -5.98 2.93
CA LEU A 66 -2.40 -6.67 3.79
C LEU A 66 -3.29 -5.69 4.56
N ARG A 67 -2.71 -4.61 5.13
CA ARG A 67 -3.49 -3.57 5.81
C ARG A 67 -4.40 -2.80 4.85
N THR A 68 -3.92 -2.52 3.64
CA THR A 68 -4.74 -1.88 2.60
C THR A 68 -5.93 -2.77 2.20
N LEU A 69 -5.69 -4.08 2.01
CA LEU A 69 -6.73 -5.05 1.66
C LEU A 69 -7.72 -5.28 2.81
N HIS A 70 -7.25 -5.29 4.06
CA HIS A 70 -8.13 -5.37 5.23
C HIS A 70 -9.09 -4.18 5.26
N LEU A 71 -8.55 -2.96 5.13
CA LEU A 71 -9.37 -1.76 5.13
C LEU A 71 -10.34 -1.71 3.93
N ALA A 72 -9.89 -2.10 2.74
CA ALA A 72 -10.75 -2.21 1.57
C ALA A 72 -11.89 -3.23 1.79
N GLY A 73 -11.57 -4.39 2.36
CA GLY A 73 -12.56 -5.43 2.67
C GLY A 73 -13.59 -4.99 3.70
N VAL A 74 -13.17 -4.31 4.78
CA VAL A 74 -14.05 -3.76 5.81
C VAL A 74 -15.09 -2.80 5.22
N TYR A 75 -14.71 -1.99 4.24
CA TYR A 75 -15.58 -1.01 3.59
C TYR A 75 -16.20 -1.50 2.28
N ASN A 76 -16.08 -2.79 1.97
CA ASN A 76 -16.58 -3.42 0.75
C ASN A 76 -16.12 -2.70 -0.55
N ILE A 77 -14.86 -2.27 -0.56
CA ILE A 77 -14.21 -1.64 -1.71
C ILE A 77 -13.62 -2.73 -2.62
N ASP A 78 -13.96 -2.68 -3.90
CA ASP A 78 -13.33 -3.49 -4.94
C ASP A 78 -11.99 -2.86 -5.35
N LEU A 79 -10.96 -3.14 -4.56
CA LEU A 79 -9.64 -2.53 -4.74
C LEU A 79 -8.97 -2.97 -6.06
N GLU A 80 -9.21 -4.20 -6.51
CA GLU A 80 -8.67 -4.70 -7.78
C GLU A 80 -9.19 -3.86 -8.94
N LYS A 81 -10.51 -3.62 -8.99
CA LYS A 81 -11.12 -2.77 -10.01
C LYS A 81 -10.60 -1.34 -9.99
N GLU A 82 -10.47 -0.72 -8.82
CA GLU A 82 -9.94 0.65 -8.72
C GLU A 82 -8.46 0.74 -9.12
N ILE A 83 -7.65 -0.27 -8.78
CA ILE A 83 -6.26 -0.37 -9.25
C ILE A 83 -6.20 -0.51 -10.77
N LEU A 84 -6.97 -1.42 -11.37
CA LEU A 84 -7.00 -1.63 -12.82
C LEU A 84 -7.44 -0.36 -13.56
N LYS A 85 -8.46 0.32 -13.04
CA LYS A 85 -8.90 1.63 -13.55
C LYS A 85 -7.78 2.66 -13.47
N LYS A 86 -7.06 2.73 -12.34
CA LYS A 86 -5.95 3.68 -12.14
C LYS A 86 -4.77 3.38 -13.06
N ILE A 87 -4.44 2.10 -13.27
CA ILE A 87 -3.39 1.67 -14.21
C ILE A 87 -3.72 2.14 -15.62
N LYS A 88 -4.95 1.90 -16.09
CA LYS A 88 -5.40 2.38 -17.41
C LYS A 88 -5.25 3.89 -17.55
N LEU A 89 -5.73 4.65 -16.56
CA LEU A 89 -5.61 6.11 -16.55
C LEU A 89 -4.15 6.58 -16.55
N ASN A 90 -3.26 5.89 -15.82
CA ASN A 90 -1.85 6.26 -15.75
C ASN A 90 -1.07 5.90 -17.02
N TYR A 91 -1.50 4.87 -17.76
CA TYR A 91 -0.95 4.50 -19.05
C TYR A 91 -1.22 5.57 -20.10
N ASP A 92 -2.45 6.09 -20.11
CA ASP A 92 -2.89 7.13 -21.06
C ASP A 92 -2.49 8.56 -20.63
N ARG A 93 -1.87 8.72 -19.45
CA ARG A 93 -1.54 10.03 -18.89
C ARG A 93 -0.29 10.61 -19.56
N ASP A 94 -0.43 11.82 -20.09
CA ASP A 94 0.73 12.66 -20.42
C ASP A 94 1.32 13.27 -19.14
N TRP A 95 2.53 12.83 -18.80
CA TRP A 95 3.25 13.26 -17.61
C TRP A 95 4.14 14.50 -17.84
N SER A 96 4.26 14.97 -19.08
CA SER A 96 5.14 16.10 -19.44
C SER A 96 4.79 17.41 -18.72
N ASN A 97 3.52 17.57 -18.33
CA ASN A 97 3.02 18.75 -17.62
C ASN A 97 2.82 18.55 -16.11
N ASP A 98 3.05 17.34 -15.58
CA ASP A 98 2.94 17.06 -14.15
C ASP A 98 4.12 17.70 -13.39
N GLN A 99 3.82 18.51 -12.38
CA GLN A 99 4.85 19.21 -11.59
C GLN A 99 5.83 18.24 -10.93
N LEU A 100 5.37 17.05 -10.51
CA LEU A 100 6.25 16.04 -9.92
C LEU A 100 7.27 15.49 -10.92
N TYR A 101 6.90 15.41 -12.21
CA TYR A 101 7.82 15.01 -13.28
C TYR A 101 8.84 16.12 -13.58
N LYS A 102 8.40 17.38 -13.62
CA LYS A 102 9.29 18.54 -13.78
C LYS A 102 10.31 18.60 -12.64
N ASP A 103 9.88 18.38 -11.40
CA ASP A 103 10.76 18.35 -10.22
C ASP A 103 11.69 17.12 -10.19
N ARG A 104 11.26 15.98 -10.74
CA ARG A 104 12.12 14.79 -10.87
C ARG A 104 13.23 15.01 -11.91
N ASP A 105 12.91 15.59 -13.06
CA ASP A 105 13.89 15.92 -14.09
C ASP A 105 14.91 16.95 -13.59
N LEU A 106 14.47 17.94 -12.80
CA LEU A 106 15.35 18.90 -12.14
C LEU A 106 16.28 18.23 -11.13
N ARG A 107 15.77 17.32 -10.30
CA ARG A 107 16.58 16.56 -9.32
C ARG A 107 17.60 15.63 -9.99
N ASN A 108 17.23 14.97 -11.09
CA ASN A 108 18.14 14.09 -11.83
C ASN A 108 19.23 14.87 -12.58
N LYS A 109 18.93 16.07 -13.10
CA LYS A 109 19.92 16.97 -13.71
C LYS A 109 20.94 17.53 -12.70
N ASN A 110 20.53 17.68 -11.44
CA ASN A 110 21.36 18.25 -10.37
C ASN A 110 22.03 17.20 -9.48
N LYS A 111 21.97 15.91 -9.83
CA LYS A 111 22.63 14.86 -9.06
C LYS A 111 24.16 14.95 -9.30
N PRO A 112 24.99 15.17 -8.26
CA PRO A 112 26.44 15.15 -8.45
C PRO A 112 26.86 13.78 -9.00
N ARG A 113 27.82 13.79 -9.94
CA ARG A 113 28.37 12.59 -10.58
C ARG A 113 29.06 11.69 -9.56
#